data_AF-A0A139Y1F9-F1
#
_entry.id   AF-A0A139Y1F9-F1
#
_cell.length_a   1.000
_cell.length_b   1.000
_cell.length_c   1.000
_cell.angle_alpha   90.00
_cell.angle_beta   90.00
_cell.angle_gamma   90.00
#
_symmetry.space_group_name_H-M   'P 1'
#
loop_
_entity.id
_entity.type
_entity.pdbx_description
1 polymer ?
#
loop_
_entity_poly.entity_id
_entity_poly.type
_entity_poly.pdbx_seq_one_letter_code
_entity_poly.pdbx_strand_id
1 'polypeptide(L)'
;MLGIQSLRNQAAALKEVWMNKEMYVARQVAQRLVRGISPTPPRKLVTEWKHQARREFCQRAHKRIGDAAALEAKANVWENKLATGAQTDIDAAGGI
;
A
#
# COMPACT_ATOMS: atom_id res chain seq x y z
N MET A 1 -4.83 -21.65 5.85
CA MET A 1 -3.48 -21.06 5.67
C MET A 1 -3.51 -19.59 6.08
N LEU A 2 -2.89 -19.24 7.21
CA LEU A 2 -2.98 -17.90 7.83
C LEU A 2 -2.20 -16.81 7.08
N GLY A 3 -1.14 -17.16 6.35
CA GLY A 3 -0.28 -16.18 5.65
C GLY A 3 -0.96 -15.49 4.46
N ILE A 4 -1.70 -16.24 3.63
CA ILE A 4 -2.37 -15.71 2.43
C ILE A 4 -3.52 -14.78 2.81
N GLN A 5 -4.28 -15.15 3.84
CA GLN A 5 -5.36 -14.31 4.35
C GLN A 5 -4.81 -13.04 5.01
N SER A 6 -3.67 -13.13 5.69
CA SER A 6 -2.96 -11.95 6.22
C SER A 6 -2.51 -10.99 5.11
N LEU A 7 -1.94 -11.52 4.01
CA LEU A 7 -1.53 -10.71 2.86
C LEU A 7 -2.73 -10.05 2.17
N ARG A 8 -3.84 -10.78 2.01
CA ARG A 8 -5.10 -10.22 1.47
C ARG A 8 -5.69 -9.14 2.37
N ASN A 9 -5.67 -9.34 3.68
CA ASN A 9 -6.16 -8.34 4.65
C ASN A 9 -5.27 -7.08 4.64
N GLN A 10 -3.95 -7.23 4.55
CA GLN A 10 -3.03 -6.09 4.42
C GLN A 10 -3.24 -5.34 3.10
N ALA A 11 -3.44 -6.06 1.99
CA ALA A 11 -3.76 -5.46 0.70
C ALA A 11 -5.11 -4.73 0.70
N ALA A 12 -6.12 -5.28 1.38
CA ALA A 12 -7.43 -4.65 1.54
C ALA A 12 -7.37 -3.39 2.41
N ALA A 13 -6.68 -3.45 3.56
CA ALA A 13 -6.48 -2.29 4.43
C ALA A 13 -5.69 -1.18 3.73
N LEU A 14 -4.68 -1.54 2.94
CA LEU A 14 -3.98 -0.59 2.08
C LEU A 14 -4.94 -0.02 1.03
N LYS A 15 -5.68 -0.85 0.29
CA LYS A 15 -6.69 -0.37 -0.69
C LYS A 15 -7.69 0.59 -0.05
N GLU A 16 -8.20 0.33 1.15
CA GLU A 16 -9.16 1.20 1.84
C GLU A 16 -8.55 2.57 2.20
N VAL A 17 -7.35 2.58 2.79
CA VAL A 17 -6.61 3.81 3.14
C VAL A 17 -6.24 4.62 1.89
N TRP A 18 -5.96 3.95 0.77
CA TRP A 18 -5.61 4.55 -0.51
C TRP A 18 -6.79 4.70 -1.48
N MET A 19 -8.02 4.34 -1.09
CA MET A 19 -9.25 4.62 -1.83
C MET A 19 -9.88 5.93 -1.32
N ASN A 20 -9.74 6.23 -0.02
CA ASN A 20 -10.28 7.47 0.54
C ASN A 20 -9.28 8.63 0.41
N LYS A 21 -9.22 9.19 -0.80
CA LYS A 21 -8.42 10.38 -1.15
C LYS A 21 -8.62 11.54 -0.18
N GLU A 22 -9.83 11.73 0.33
CA GLU A 22 -10.15 12.84 1.24
C GLU A 22 -9.58 12.62 2.64
N MET A 23 -9.58 11.38 3.13
CA MET A 23 -8.95 11.03 4.41
C MET A 23 -7.44 11.25 4.36
N TYR A 24 -6.77 10.88 3.27
CA TYR A 24 -5.33 11.14 3.08
C TYR A 24 -5.03 12.64 3.10
N VAL A 25 -5.83 13.43 2.40
CA VAL A 25 -5.68 14.88 2.33
C VAL A 25 -5.92 15.53 3.70
N ALA A 26 -6.95 15.12 4.41
CA ALA A 26 -7.23 15.62 5.76
C ALA A 26 -6.08 15.32 6.73
N ARG A 27 -5.51 14.10 6.68
CA ARG A 27 -4.36 13.71 7.51
C ARG A 27 -3.11 14.53 7.21
N GLN A 28 -2.81 14.78 5.93
CA GLN A 28 -1.68 15.62 5.52
C GLN A 28 -1.84 17.07 6.00
N VAL A 29 -3.05 17.63 5.88
CA VAL A 29 -3.34 18.98 6.39
C VAL A 29 -3.21 19.04 7.91
N ALA A 30 -3.73 18.05 8.64
CA ALA A 30 -3.60 17.96 10.10
C ALA A 30 -2.13 17.85 10.55
N GLN A 31 -1.31 17.05 9.86
CA GLN A 31 0.13 16.94 10.14
C GLN A 31 0.87 18.26 9.90
N ARG A 32 0.51 19.00 8.86
CA ARG A 32 1.08 20.33 8.58
C ARG A 32 0.63 21.37 9.62
N LEU A 33 -0.60 21.27 10.11
CA LEU A 33 -1.10 22.10 11.22
C LEU A 33 -0.30 21.85 12.51
N VAL A 34 -0.08 20.59 12.88
CA VAL A 34 0.69 20.21 14.09
C VAL A 34 2.16 20.64 13.98
N ARG A 35 2.74 20.61 12.78
CA ARG A 35 4.13 21.04 12.51
C ARG A 35 4.28 22.55 12.32
N GLY A 36 3.18 23.26 12.06
CA GLY A 36 3.18 24.69 11.80
C GLY A 36 3.25 25.49 13.09
N ILE A 37 3.91 26.64 13.04
CA ILE A 37 4.02 27.57 14.18
C ILE A 37 2.70 28.32 14.42
N SER A 38 1.86 28.47 13.40
CA SER A 38 0.58 29.16 13.52
C SER A 38 -0.57 28.17 13.70
N PRO A 39 -1.33 28.26 14.81
CA PRO A 39 -2.51 27.43 15.04
C PRO A 39 -3.66 27.73 14.06
N THR A 40 -3.61 28.85 13.35
CA THR A 40 -4.64 29.23 12.36
C THR A 40 -4.00 29.68 11.05
N PRO A 41 -3.70 28.75 10.12
CA PRO A 41 -3.20 29.11 8.81
C PRO A 41 -4.29 29.80 7.97
N PRO A 42 -3.93 30.74 7.11
CA PRO A 42 -4.86 31.39 6.19
C PRO A 42 -5.51 30.37 5.24
N ARG A 43 -6.78 30.57 4.90
CA ARG A 43 -7.56 29.65 4.03
C ARG A 43 -6.87 29.32 2.70
N LYS A 44 -6.16 30.29 2.10
CA LYS A 44 -5.41 30.09 0.84
C LYS A 44 -4.31 29.02 1.00
N LEU A 45 -3.60 29.05 2.13
CA LEU A 45 -2.53 28.10 2.44
C LEU A 45 -3.09 26.68 2.68
N VAL A 46 -4.22 26.57 3.37
CA VAL A 46 -4.92 25.30 3.57
C VAL A 46 -5.38 24.70 2.23
N THR A 47 -5.89 25.53 1.32
CA THR A 47 -6.29 25.10 -0.03
C THR A 47 -5.08 24.57 -0.81
N GLU A 48 -3.95 25.27 -0.78
CA GLU A 48 -2.72 24.84 -1.44
C GLU A 48 -2.21 23.49 -0.88
N TRP A 49 -2.22 23.32 0.43
CA TRP A 49 -1.86 22.04 1.07
C TRP A 49 -2.78 20.90 0.64
N LYS A 50 -4.08 21.17 0.51
CA LYS A 50 -5.04 20.17 -0.01
C LYS A 50 -4.72 19.80 -1.46
N HIS A 51 -4.40 20.77 -2.32
CA HIS A 51 -4.03 20.51 -3.70
C HIS A 51 -2.73 19.70 -3.81
N GLN A 52 -1.73 20.02 -3.01
CA GLN A 52 -0.46 19.30 -2.98
C GLN A 52 -0.65 17.86 -2.50
N ALA A 53 -1.38 17.66 -1.39
CA ALA A 53 -1.69 16.32 -0.87
C ALA A 53 -2.49 15.48 -1.89
N ARG A 54 -3.42 16.09 -2.62
CA ARG A 54 -4.16 15.40 -3.70
C ARG A 54 -3.24 14.97 -4.85
N ARG A 55 -2.29 15.82 -5.26
CA ARG A 55 -1.30 15.48 -6.30
C ARG A 55 -0.40 14.34 -5.87
N GLU A 56 0.15 14.43 -4.66
CA GLU A 56 1.00 13.38 -4.08
C GLU A 56 0.25 12.05 -3.96
N PHE A 57 -1.01 12.10 -3.53
CA PHE A 57 -1.87 10.92 -3.48
C PHE A 57 -2.02 10.28 -4.85
N CYS A 58 -2.35 11.04 -5.90
CA CYS A 58 -2.50 10.47 -7.24
C CYS A 58 -1.21 9.82 -7.77
N GLN A 59 -0.05 10.44 -7.51
CA GLN A 59 1.25 9.89 -7.91
C GLN A 59 1.59 8.60 -7.14
N ARG A 60 1.36 8.59 -5.82
CA ARG A 60 1.66 7.44 -4.96
C ARG A 60 0.64 6.31 -5.12
N ALA A 61 -0.63 6.62 -5.30
CA ALA A 61 -1.69 5.63 -5.51
C ALA A 61 -1.43 4.81 -6.77
N HIS A 62 -1.03 5.44 -7.88
CA HIS A 62 -0.64 4.71 -9.09
C HIS A 62 0.49 3.72 -8.82
N LYS A 63 1.57 4.17 -8.16
CA LYS A 63 2.70 3.30 -7.82
C LYS A 63 2.26 2.15 -6.91
N ARG A 64 1.46 2.43 -5.88
CA ARG A 64 0.99 1.43 -4.90
C ARG A 64 -0.03 0.45 -5.47
N ILE A 65 -0.87 0.87 -6.39
CA ILE A 65 -1.75 -0.03 -7.16
C ILE A 65 -0.90 -0.96 -8.03
N GLY A 66 0.15 -0.45 -8.68
CA GLY A 66 1.12 -1.26 -9.41
C GLY A 66 1.84 -2.28 -8.51
N ASP A 67 2.32 -1.84 -7.33
CA ASP A 67 2.96 -2.72 -6.35
C ASP A 67 1.99 -3.82 -5.87
N ALA A 68 0.73 -3.48 -5.62
CA ALA A 68 -0.30 -4.44 -5.21
C ALA A 68 -0.60 -5.46 -6.31
N ALA A 69 -0.72 -5.02 -7.57
CA ALA A 69 -0.89 -5.91 -8.72
C ALA A 69 0.31 -6.87 -8.89
N ALA A 70 1.54 -6.38 -8.65
CA ALA A 70 2.73 -7.22 -8.68
C ALA A 70 2.74 -8.27 -7.56
N LEU A 71 2.22 -7.95 -6.37
CA LEU A 71 2.06 -8.89 -5.26
C LEU A 71 0.97 -9.93 -5.54
N GLU A 72 -0.17 -9.52 -6.12
CA GLU A 72 -1.23 -10.44 -6.56
C GLU A 72 -0.72 -11.39 -7.65
N ALA A 73 0.04 -10.89 -8.63
CA ALA A 73 0.65 -11.73 -9.67
C ALA A 73 1.62 -12.77 -9.10
N LYS A 74 2.46 -12.38 -8.12
CA LYS A 74 3.33 -13.33 -7.42
C LYS A 74 2.52 -14.39 -6.69
N ALA A 75 1.48 -13.99 -5.96
CA ALA A 75 0.62 -14.94 -5.25
C ALA A 75 -0.01 -15.96 -6.21
N ASN A 76 -0.52 -15.52 -7.36
CA ASN A 76 -1.09 -16.41 -8.38
C ASN A 76 -0.05 -17.39 -8.96
N VAL A 77 1.20 -16.95 -9.17
CA VAL A 77 2.28 -17.83 -9.63
C VAL A 77 2.61 -18.90 -8.59
N TRP A 78 2.63 -18.55 -7.30
CA TRP A 78 2.82 -19.52 -6.23
C TRP A 78 1.64 -20.49 -6.11
N GLU A 79 0.41 -20.00 -6.24
CA GLU A 79 -0.80 -20.83 -6.20
C GLU A 79 -0.84 -21.83 -7.37
N ASN A 80 -0.48 -21.40 -8.58
CA ASN A 80 -0.33 -22.30 -9.72
C ASN A 80 0.79 -23.32 -9.52
N LYS A 81 1.94 -22.95 -8.95
CA LYS A 81 3.03 -23.91 -8.68
C LYS A 81 2.61 -25.00 -7.69
N LEU A 82 1.81 -24.65 -6.68
CA LEU A 82 1.25 -25.58 -5.71
C LEU A 82 0.14 -26.44 -6.32
N ALA A 83 -0.69 -25.87 -7.19
CA ALA A 83 -1.78 -26.59 -7.87
C ALA A 83 -1.28 -27.57 -8.94
N THR A 84 -0.18 -27.25 -9.64
CA THR A 84 0.42 -28.12 -10.66
C THR A 84 1.32 -29.21 -10.06
N GLY A 85 1.37 -29.34 -8.72
CA GLY A 85 2.10 -30.42 -8.06
C GLY A 85 3.61 -30.38 -8.30
N ALA A 86 4.21 -29.19 -8.42
CA ALA A 86 5.66 -29.08 -8.47
C ALA A 86 6.25 -29.37 -7.08
N GLN A 87 6.35 -30.66 -6.76
CA GLN A 87 7.23 -31.23 -5.76
C GLN A 87 8.64 -30.68 -6.05
N THR A 88 9.06 -29.65 -5.30
CA THR A 88 10.49 -29.43 -5.14
C THR A 88 10.97 -30.54 -4.22
N ASP A 89 11.34 -31.67 -4.83
CA ASP A 89 12.49 -32.42 -4.35
C ASP A 89 13.64 -31.43 -4.22
N ILE A 90 13.90 -31.02 -2.98
CA ILE A 90 15.22 -30.57 -2.60
C ILE A 90 15.82 -31.80 -1.92
N ASP A 91 16.54 -32.54 -2.75
CA ASP A 91 17.14 -33.84 -2.49
C ASP A 91 17.89 -33.90 -1.16
N ALA A 92 17.68 -35.03 -0.48
CA ALA A 92 18.68 -35.60 0.39
C ALA A 92 19.89 -36.04 -0.45
N ALA A 93 21.09 -35.48 -0.20
CA ALA A 93 22.37 -36.21 -0.27
C ALA A 93 23.57 -35.32 0.12
N GLY A 94 24.31 -35.74 1.15
CA GLY A 94 25.79 -35.79 1.06
C GLY A 94 26.62 -34.89 1.98
N GLY A 95 27.15 -35.49 3.05
CA GLY A 95 28.46 -35.18 3.68
C GLY A 95 28.49 -33.96 4.61
N ILE A 96 29.07 -33.99 5.80
CA ILE A 96 30.11 -34.85 6.42
C ILE A 96 29.78 -34.95 7.92
#